data_AF-A0A434IF00-F1
#
_entry.id   AF-A0A434IF00-F1
#
_cell.length_a   1.000
_cell.length_b   1.000
_cell.length_c   1.000
_cell.angle_alpha   90.00
_cell.angle_beta   90.00
_cell.angle_gamma   90.00
#
_symmetry.space_group_name_H-M   'P 1'
#
loop_
_entity.id
_entity.type
_entity.pdbx_description
1 polymer ?
#
loop_
_entity_poly.entity_id
_entity_poly.type
_entity_poly.pdbx_seq_one_letter_code
_entity_poly.pdbx_strand_id
1 'polypeptide(L)'
;MAQKTIAFFPEAAYGPALNSVGIAQAVEARGHKAVFLSDPGFLDVYKGYGFEAHPVNLSEPMPPEQMAKFWEDFINGHIPNFRKSPYDQVDN
;
A
#
# COMPACT_ATOMS: atom_id res chain seq x y z
N MET A 1 16.61 -19.79 14.62
CA MET A 1 16.44 -19.99 13.16
C MET A 1 17.42 -19.07 12.44
N ALA A 2 17.87 -19.41 11.22
CA ALA A 2 18.66 -18.47 10.42
C ALA A 2 17.81 -17.23 10.08
N GLN A 3 18.43 -16.05 10.11
CA GLN A 3 17.78 -14.80 9.71
C GLN A 3 17.39 -14.88 8.23
N LYS A 4 16.22 -14.32 7.90
CA LYS A 4 15.68 -14.26 6.53
C LYS A 4 15.31 -12.81 6.24
N THR A 5 15.37 -12.44 4.97
CA THR A 5 14.79 -11.18 4.48
C THR A 5 13.39 -11.48 3.95
N ILE A 6 12.40 -10.75 4.44
CA ILE A 6 10.99 -10.87 4.04
C ILE A 6 10.59 -9.58 3.33
N ALA A 7 10.18 -9.73 2.08
CA ALA A 7 9.77 -8.62 1.22
C ALA A 7 8.25 -8.40 1.32
N PHE A 8 7.85 -7.15 1.57
CA PHE A 8 6.46 -6.71 1.61
C PHE A 8 6.13 -5.89 0.37
N PHE A 9 5.04 -6.23 -0.30
CA PHE A 9 4.51 -5.55 -1.48
C PHE A 9 3.08 -5.05 -1.22
N PRO A 10 2.88 -4.12 -0.28
CA PRO A 10 1.55 -3.58 -0.01
C PRO A 10 1.07 -2.72 -1.17
N GLU A 11 -0.25 -2.73 -1.38
CA GLU A 11 -0.92 -1.72 -2.19
C GLU A 11 -0.62 -0.31 -1.64
N ALA A 12 -0.44 0.66 -2.53
CA ALA A 12 -0.14 2.06 -2.20
C ALA A 12 -1.38 2.80 -1.66
N ALA A 13 -1.94 2.27 -0.56
CA ALA A 13 -3.05 2.83 0.18
C ALA A 13 -2.78 2.67 1.69
N TYR A 14 -3.20 3.66 2.49
CA TYR A 14 -2.85 3.69 3.92
C TYR A 14 -3.33 2.47 4.72
N GLY A 15 -4.53 1.95 4.43
CA GLY A 15 -5.06 0.75 5.09
C GLY A 15 -4.13 -0.47 4.97
N PRO A 16 -3.91 -1.00 3.75
CA PRO A 16 -3.02 -2.15 3.54
C PRO A 16 -1.56 -1.88 3.89
N ALA A 17 -1.05 -0.65 3.65
CA ALA A 17 0.31 -0.27 3.99
C ALA A 17 0.59 -0.34 5.50
N LEU A 18 -0.29 0.25 6.32
CA LEU A 18 -0.11 0.28 7.78
C LEU A 18 -0.36 -1.08 8.43
N ASN A 19 -1.26 -1.90 7.88
CA ASN A 19 -1.39 -3.30 8.30
C ASN A 19 -0.09 -4.07 8.07
N SER A 20 0.55 -3.86 6.91
CA SER A 20 1.83 -4.49 6.58
C SER A 20 2.97 -4.03 7.49
N VAL A 21 2.98 -2.76 7.92
CA VAL A 21 3.91 -2.25 8.95
C VAL A 21 3.82 -3.05 10.25
N GLY A 22 2.61 -3.31 10.76
CA GLY A 22 2.43 -4.11 11.97
C GLY A 22 2.95 -5.54 11.83
N ILE A 23 2.72 -6.17 10.68
CA ILE A 23 3.24 -7.51 10.38
C ILE A 23 4.77 -7.49 10.27
N ALA A 24 5.35 -6.48 9.61
CA ALA A 24 6.78 -6.32 9.47
C ALA A 24 7.49 -6.15 10.83
N GLN A 25 6.92 -5.36 11.74
CA GLN A 25 7.42 -5.23 13.12
C GLN A 25 7.42 -6.60 13.83
N ALA A 26 6.36 -7.39 13.66
CA ALA A 26 6.26 -8.72 14.24
C ALA A 26 7.24 -9.72 13.60
N VAL A 27 7.61 -9.53 12.33
CA VAL A 27 8.65 -10.29 11.63
C VAL A 27 10.04 -9.94 12.20
N GLU A 28 10.33 -8.66 12.38
CA GLU A 28 11.62 -8.21 12.96
C GLU A 28 11.78 -8.62 14.42
N ALA A 29 10.70 -8.57 15.22
CA ALA A 29 10.68 -9.08 16.59
C ALA A 29 11.02 -10.58 16.70
N ARG A 30 10.85 -11.34 15.59
CA ARG A 30 11.25 -12.75 15.49
C ARG A 30 12.67 -12.96 14.99
N GLY A 31 13.44 -11.88 14.81
CA GLY A 31 14.84 -11.93 14.36
C GLY A 31 15.03 -12.02 12.84
N HIS A 32 14.01 -11.66 12.05
CA HIS A 32 14.10 -11.57 10.60
C HIS A 32 14.27 -10.10 10.16
N LYS A 33 14.57 -9.85 8.89
CA LYS A 33 14.65 -8.51 8.31
C LYS A 33 13.42 -8.26 7.45
N ALA A 34 12.73 -7.15 7.65
CA ALA A 34 11.65 -6.72 6.77
C ALA A 34 12.14 -5.66 5.78
N VAL A 35 11.75 -5.79 4.51
CA VAL A 35 12.00 -4.78 3.47
C VAL A 35 10.71 -4.49 2.72
N PHE A 36 10.47 -3.22 2.40
CA PHE A 36 9.29 -2.80 1.66
C PHE A 36 9.64 -2.50 0.21
N LEU A 37 8.76 -2.92 -0.69
CA LEU A 37 8.77 -2.58 -2.10
C LEU A 37 7.40 -2.00 -2.43
N SER A 38 7.35 -0.74 -2.81
CA SER A 38 6.08 -0.03 -2.97
C SER A 38 6.23 1.15 -3.90
N ASP A 39 5.09 1.75 -4.24
CA ASP A 39 5.03 2.96 -5.04
C ASP A 39 5.91 4.08 -4.42
N PRO A 40 6.60 4.90 -5.24
CA PRO A 40 7.41 6.02 -4.76
C PRO A 40 6.71 6.91 -3.72
N GLY A 41 5.40 7.13 -3.85
CA GLY A 41 4.62 7.98 -2.94
C GLY A 41 4.52 7.44 -1.51
N PHE A 42 4.81 6.16 -1.27
CA PHE A 42 4.71 5.52 0.05
C PHE A 42 6.05 5.23 0.72
N LEU A 43 7.18 5.43 0.03
CA LEU A 43 8.49 5.04 0.58
C LEU A 43 8.80 5.72 1.90
N ASP A 44 8.49 7.01 2.01
CA ASP A 44 8.79 7.77 3.22
C ASP A 44 7.90 7.38 4.40
N VAL A 45 6.72 6.79 4.13
CA VAL A 45 5.89 6.16 5.17
C VAL A 45 6.67 5.02 5.82
N TYR A 46 7.17 4.06 5.04
CA TYR A 46 7.88 2.89 5.58
C TYR A 46 9.22 3.27 6.24
N LYS A 47 9.98 4.20 5.63
CA LYS A 47 11.21 4.74 6.24
C LYS A 47 10.92 5.44 7.56
N GLY A 48 9.79 6.15 7.67
CA GLY A 48 9.34 6.79 8.91
C GLY A 48 9.11 5.79 10.06
N TYR A 49 8.77 4.54 9.74
CA TYR A 49 8.69 3.44 10.70
C TYR A 49 10.02 2.67 10.90
N GLY A 50 11.10 3.10 10.25
CA GLY A 50 12.43 2.51 10.39
C GLY A 50 12.75 1.38 9.42
N PHE A 51 11.89 1.11 8.44
CA PHE A 51 12.12 0.04 7.47
C PHE A 51 12.91 0.50 6.25
N GLU A 52 13.71 -0.42 5.69
CA GLU A 52 14.27 -0.28 4.36
C GLU A 52 13.14 -0.35 3.32
N ALA A 53 13.11 0.62 2.39
CA ALA A 53 12.05 0.73 1.39
C ALA A 53 12.64 1.04 0.01
N HIS A 54 12.20 0.29 -1.00
CA HIS A 54 12.64 0.43 -2.39
C HIS A 54 11.48 0.85 -3.30
N PRO A 55 11.69 1.83 -4.19
CA PRO A 55 10.69 2.19 -5.20
C PRO A 55 10.44 1.02 -6.16
N VAL A 56 9.17 0.70 -6.36
CA VAL A 56 8.69 -0.11 -7.48
C VAL A 56 7.50 0.62 -8.08
N ASN A 57 7.56 0.89 -9.39
CA ASN A 57 6.42 1.48 -10.07
C ASN A 57 5.31 0.42 -10.18
N LEU A 58 4.22 0.63 -9.44
CA LEU A 58 3.04 -0.25 -9.44
C LEU A 58 2.04 0.11 -10.54
N SER A 59 2.23 1.28 -11.17
CA SER A 59 1.50 1.77 -12.33
C SER A 59 2.45 2.44 -13.31
N GLU A 60 1.97 2.78 -14.50
CA GLU A 60 2.76 3.64 -15.40
C GLU A 60 3.07 4.99 -14.72
N PRO A 61 4.28 5.55 -14.91
CA PRO A 61 4.63 6.84 -14.35
C PRO A 61 3.68 7.92 -14.85
N MET A 62 3.05 8.62 -13.92
CA MET A 62 2.10 9.67 -14.20
C MET A 62 2.50 10.95 -13.43
N PRO A 63 2.33 12.16 -14.02
CA PRO A 63 2.54 13.40 -13.28
C PRO A 63 1.68 13.47 -12.00
N PRO A 64 2.19 14.02 -10.88
CA PRO A 64 1.46 14.04 -9.60
C PRO A 64 0.04 14.62 -9.68
N GLU A 65 -0.17 15.66 -10.49
CA GLU A 65 -1.49 16.27 -10.71
C GLU A 65 -2.48 15.31 -11.37
N GLN A 66 -2.00 14.48 -12.31
CA GLN A 66 -2.84 13.48 -12.96
C GLN A 66 -3.14 12.32 -12.01
N MET A 67 -2.19 11.91 -11.16
CA MET A 67 -2.42 10.86 -10.15
C MET A 67 -3.46 11.29 -9.11
N ALA A 68 -3.39 12.54 -8.65
CA ALA A 68 -4.38 13.09 -7.73
C ALA A 68 -5.78 13.12 -8.36
N LYS A 69 -5.86 13.59 -9.61
CA LYS A 69 -7.12 13.62 -10.37
C LYS A 69 -7.70 12.23 -10.63
N PHE A 70 -6.85 11.23 -10.91
CA PHE A 70 -7.30 9.85 -11.10
C PHE A 70 -8.06 9.32 -9.88
N TRP A 71 -7.53 9.55 -8.67
CA TRP A 71 -8.20 9.13 -7.44
C TRP A 71 -9.48 9.90 -7.16
N GLU A 72 -9.50 11.20 -7.44
CA GLU A 72 -10.70 12.03 -7.33
C GLU A 72 -11.81 11.52 -8.27
N ASP A 73 -11.47 11.30 -9.55
CA ASP A 73 -12.39 10.79 -10.57
C ASP A 73 -12.89 9.38 -10.21
N PHE A 74 -12.00 8.51 -9.72
CA PHE A 74 -12.36 7.17 -9.23
C PHE A 74 -13.36 7.25 -8.07
N ILE A 75 -13.05 8.02 -7.01
CA ILE A 75 -13.95 8.16 -5.87
C ILE A 75 -15.29 8.72 -6.32
N ASN A 76 -15.30 9.82 -7.10
CA ASN A 76 -16.52 10.46 -7.58
C ASN A 76 -17.39 9.52 -8.42
N GLY A 77 -16.78 8.71 -9.30
CA GLY A 77 -17.48 7.70 -10.09
C GLY A 77 -18.06 6.55 -9.24
N HIS A 78 -17.42 6.24 -8.11
CA HIS A 78 -17.85 5.17 -7.21
C HIS A 78 -18.67 5.64 -6.00
N ILE A 79 -18.94 6.94 -5.81
CA ILE A 79 -19.77 7.48 -4.70
C ILE A 79 -21.09 6.72 -4.52
N PRO A 80 -21.87 6.44 -5.58
CA PRO A 80 -23.14 5.71 -5.44
C PRO A 80 -22.96 4.28 -4.90
N ASN A 81 -21.81 3.66 -5.15
CA ASN A 81 -21.53 2.28 -4.78
C ASN A 81 -21.22 2.11 -3.30
N PHE A 82 -20.71 3.13 -2.62
CA PHE A 82 -20.47 3.06 -1.17
C PHE A 82 -21.75 2.96 -0.34
N ARG A 83 -22.92 3.29 -0.93
CA ARG A 83 -24.23 3.17 -0.27
C ARG A 83 -24.96 1.86 -0.58
N LYS A 84 -24.41 1.02 -1.45
CA LYS A 84 -24.97 -0.29 -1.80
C LYS A 84 -24.67 -1.31 -0.70
N SER A 85 -25.56 -2.30 -0.51
CA SER A 85 -25.21 -3.46 0.31
C SER A 85 -24.10 -4.28 -0.39
N PRO A 86 -23.32 -5.10 0.33
CA PRO A 86 -22.30 -5.95 -0.30
C PRO A 86 -22.86 -6.84 -1.42
N TYR A 87 -24.10 -7.31 -1.30
CA TYR A 87 -24.76 -8.10 -2.35
C TYR A 87 -25.03 -7.26 -3.60
N ASP A 88 -25.47 -6.01 -3.44
CA ASP A 88 -25.76 -5.11 -4.56
C ASP A 88 -24.51 -4.55 -5.25
N GLN A 89 -23.31 -4.76 -4.68
CA GLN A 89 -22.03 -4.37 -5.28
C GLN A 89 -21.47 -5.39 -6.28
N VAL A 90 -22.00 -6.62 -6.31
CA VAL A 90 -21.45 -7.72 -7.14
C VAL A 90 -21.70 -7.52 -8.63
N ASP A 91 -22.83 -6.94 -9.02
CA ASP A 91 -23.26 -6.78 -10.42
C ASP A 91 -22.84 -5.42 -11.05
N ASN A 92 -21.85 -4.74 -10.47
CA ASN A 92 -21.40 -3.40 -10.90
C ASN A 92 -20.51 -3.41 -12.15
#